data_AF-A0A7S0YY71-F1
#
_entry.id   AF-A0A7S0YY71-F1
#
_cell.length_a   1.000
_cell.length_b   1.000
_cell.length_c   1.000
_cell.angle_alpha   90.00
_cell.angle_beta   90.00
_cell.angle_gamma   90.00
#
_symmetry.space_group_name_H-M   'P 1'
#
loop_
_entity.id
_entity.type
_entity.pdbx_description
1 polymer ?
#
loop_
_entity_poly.entity_id
_entity_poly.type
_entity_poly.pdbx_seq_one_letter_code
_entity_poly.pdbx_strand_id
1 'polypeptide(L)'
;GLATLVKKQSGSIPLAVLLNVILGQTDEFAIFALQLLMIFAIIFAHCIWKLERKVNTRISERYADGLWDSLWFAVVTATTVGYGDKSPETYAGKLLTIGWMIMGMFFVSLFVASITTALLNTREKIALQSSTLK
;
A
#
# COMPACT_ATOMS: atom_id res chain seq x y z
N GLY A 1 22.68 37.22 -22.44
CA GLY A 1 22.12 37.89 -21.26
C GLY A 1 20.84 37.22 -20.78
N LEU A 2 19.73 37.38 -21.50
CA LEU A 2 18.42 36.86 -21.07
C LEU A 2 18.10 35.40 -21.47
N ALA A 3 18.73 34.85 -22.51
CA ALA A 3 18.45 33.49 -22.98
C ALA A 3 18.93 32.38 -22.02
N THR A 4 19.83 32.70 -21.08
CA THR A 4 20.32 31.77 -20.06
C THR A 4 19.44 31.74 -18.81
N LEU A 5 18.56 32.73 -18.60
CA LEU A 5 17.60 32.77 -17.49
C LEU A 5 16.26 32.08 -17.82
N VAL A 6 16.08 31.63 -19.06
CA VAL A 6 14.93 30.82 -19.51
C VAL A 6 15.33 29.33 -19.64
N LYS A 7 16.61 28.99 -19.43
CA LYS A 7 17.06 27.61 -19.58
C LYS A 7 16.66 26.78 -18.38
N LYS A 8 15.53 26.09 -18.58
CA LYS A 8 15.16 24.81 -17.97
C LYS A 8 14.41 24.92 -16.65
N GLN A 9 13.25 25.58 -16.74
CA GLN A 9 12.02 25.12 -16.08
C GLN A 9 11.60 23.75 -16.64
N SER A 10 12.50 22.75 -16.56
CA SER A 10 12.20 21.37 -16.91
C SER A 10 11.10 20.91 -15.98
N GLY A 11 9.98 20.43 -16.51
CA GLY A 11 8.97 19.70 -15.74
C GLY A 11 9.46 18.37 -15.14
N SER A 12 10.77 18.18 -14.95
CA SER A 12 11.36 17.05 -14.26
C SER A 12 11.65 17.44 -12.81
N ILE A 13 10.87 16.89 -11.89
CA ILE A 13 11.10 17.03 -10.45
C ILE A 13 12.53 16.53 -10.17
N PRO A 14 13.41 17.34 -9.52
CA PRO A 14 14.76 16.92 -9.21
C PRO A 14 14.75 15.62 -8.39
N LEU A 15 15.65 14.68 -8.70
CA LEU A 15 15.69 13.38 -8.03
C LEU A 15 15.85 13.52 -6.50
N ALA A 16 16.60 14.52 -6.04
CA ALA A 16 16.74 14.84 -4.63
C ALA A 16 15.41 15.24 -3.96
N VAL A 17 14.51 15.93 -4.69
CA VAL A 17 13.19 16.30 -4.20
C VAL A 17 12.29 15.07 -4.13
N LEU A 18 12.34 14.18 -5.13
CA LEU A 18 11.61 12.91 -5.08
C LEU A 18 12.09 12.03 -3.91
N LEU A 19 13.41 11.91 -3.72
CA LEU A 19 14.00 11.21 -2.60
C LEU A 19 13.58 11.83 -1.26
N ASN A 20 13.61 13.15 -1.12
CA ASN A 20 13.17 13.81 0.11
C ASN A 20 11.67 13.68 0.37
N VAL A 21 10.85 13.64 -0.68
CA VAL A 21 9.42 13.36 -0.53
C VAL A 21 9.24 11.92 -0.09
N ILE A 22 9.83 10.93 -0.77
CA ILE A 22 9.66 9.51 -0.41
C ILE A 22 10.24 9.19 0.99
N LEU A 23 11.41 9.75 1.33
CA LEU A 23 12.09 9.50 2.61
C LEU A 23 11.55 10.37 3.75
N GLY A 24 11.01 11.55 3.45
CA GLY A 24 10.42 12.47 4.42
C GLY A 24 8.91 12.31 4.61
N GLN A 25 8.27 11.46 3.80
CA GLN A 25 6.86 11.13 3.86
C GLN A 25 6.60 10.03 4.89
N THR A 26 6.87 10.36 6.15
CA THR A 26 6.21 9.67 7.27
C THR A 26 5.01 10.52 7.68
N ASP A 27 4.00 10.61 6.82
CA ASP A 27 2.72 11.11 7.28
C ASP A 27 2.18 10.12 8.30
N GLU A 28 1.84 10.63 9.50
CA GLU A 28 1.25 9.83 10.57
C GLU A 28 0.04 9.04 10.07
N PHE A 29 -0.66 9.59 9.07
CA PHE A 29 -1.78 8.98 8.39
C PHE A 29 -1.40 7.71 7.60
N ALA A 30 -0.36 7.71 6.75
CA ALA A 30 0.07 6.50 6.05
C ALA A 30 0.59 5.43 7.02
N ILE A 31 1.32 5.82 8.08
CA ILE A 31 1.76 4.87 9.11
C ILE A 31 0.55 4.22 9.79
N PHE A 32 -0.44 5.02 10.19
CA PHE A 32 -1.68 4.52 10.76
C PHE A 32 -2.44 3.59 9.79
N ALA A 33 -2.55 3.96 8.52
CA ALA A 33 -3.20 3.16 7.49
C ALA A 33 -2.49 1.81 7.27
N LEU A 34 -1.15 1.81 7.23
CA LEU A 34 -0.34 0.59 7.11
C LEU A 34 -0.51 -0.32 8.32
N GLN A 35 -0.52 0.24 9.53
CA GLN A 35 -0.67 -0.52 10.76
C GLN A 35 -2.07 -1.14 10.86
N LEU A 36 -3.10 -0.39 10.45
CA LEU A 36 -4.48 -0.86 10.37
C LEU A 36 -4.62 -1.95 9.29
N LEU A 37 -3.98 -1.81 8.12
CA LEU A 37 -3.92 -2.87 7.10
C LEU A 37 -3.28 -4.16 7.64
N MET A 38 -2.18 -4.05 8.39
CA MET A 38 -1.52 -5.20 9.02
C MET A 38 -2.43 -5.91 10.02
N ILE A 39 -3.17 -5.16 10.84
CA ILE A 39 -4.15 -5.73 11.78
C ILE A 39 -5.26 -6.47 11.02
N PHE A 40 -5.82 -5.84 9.98
CA PHE A 40 -6.84 -6.48 9.15
C PHE A 40 -6.31 -7.73 8.43
N ALA A 41 -5.06 -7.73 7.96
CA ALA A 41 -4.43 -8.89 7.33
C ALA A 41 -4.31 -10.07 8.30
N ILE A 42 -3.93 -9.81 9.55
CA ILE A 42 -3.85 -10.82 10.59
C ILE A 42 -5.25 -11.38 10.88
N ILE A 43 -6.25 -10.53 11.07
CA ILE A 43 -7.64 -10.98 11.31
C ILE A 43 -8.14 -11.83 10.15
N PHE A 44 -7.96 -11.35 8.91
CA PHE A 44 -8.32 -12.07 7.70
C PHE A 44 -7.63 -13.43 7.62
N ALA A 45 -6.32 -13.50 7.89
CA ALA A 45 -5.57 -14.75 7.90
C ALA A 45 -6.11 -15.76 8.93
N HIS A 46 -6.49 -15.30 10.13
CA HIS A 46 -7.11 -16.17 11.14
C HIS A 46 -8.48 -16.69 10.68
N CYS A 47 -9.29 -15.84 10.05
CA CYS A 47 -10.60 -16.23 9.51
C CYS A 47 -10.45 -17.25 8.37
N ILE A 48 -9.55 -16.99 7.40
CA ILE A 48 -9.27 -17.93 6.30
C ILE A 48 -8.78 -19.27 6.84
N TRP A 49 -7.80 -19.27 7.73
CA TRP A 49 -7.31 -20.52 8.32
C TRP A 49 -8.44 -21.30 9.01
N LYS A 50 -9.27 -20.62 9.82
CA LYS A 50 -10.38 -21.29 10.51
C LYS A 50 -11.39 -21.92 9.54
N LEU A 51 -11.68 -21.26 8.42
CA LEU A 51 -12.64 -21.72 7.40
C LEU A 51 -12.07 -22.83 6.50
N GLU A 52 -10.78 -22.76 6.19
CA GLU A 52 -10.15 -23.60 5.17
C GLU A 52 -9.41 -24.81 5.74
N ARG A 53 -8.93 -24.76 7.01
CA ARG A 53 -7.99 -25.76 7.57
C ARG A 53 -8.42 -27.22 7.42
N LYS A 54 -9.71 -27.53 7.40
CA LYS A 54 -10.21 -28.94 7.35
C LYS A 54 -10.53 -29.42 5.94
N VAL A 55 -10.64 -28.52 4.98
CA VAL A 55 -11.15 -28.83 3.63
C VAL A 55 -10.03 -28.67 2.59
N ASN A 56 -9.15 -27.70 2.81
CA ASN A 56 -8.18 -27.25 1.83
C ASN A 56 -6.80 -27.82 2.14
N THR A 57 -6.33 -28.73 1.30
CA THR A 57 -5.01 -29.36 1.45
C THR A 57 -3.85 -28.40 1.22
N ARG A 58 -4.09 -27.21 0.65
CA ARG A 58 -3.06 -26.19 0.43
C ARG A 58 -2.77 -25.37 1.68
N ILE A 59 -3.66 -25.36 2.67
CA ILE A 59 -3.48 -24.62 3.92
C ILE A 59 -3.27 -25.64 5.04
N SER A 60 -2.16 -25.53 5.76
CA SER A 60 -1.84 -26.47 6.83
C SER A 60 -2.89 -26.47 7.95
N GLU A 61 -3.22 -27.67 8.43
CA GLU A 61 -4.06 -27.87 9.62
C GLU A 61 -3.41 -27.35 10.91
N ARG A 62 -2.07 -27.38 10.98
CA ARG A 62 -1.32 -26.89 12.14
C ARG A 62 -1.44 -25.37 12.20
N TYR A 63 -1.86 -24.85 13.34
CA TYR A 63 -2.16 -23.43 13.51
C TYR A 63 -1.03 -22.49 13.06
N ALA A 64 0.21 -22.73 13.49
CA ALA A 64 1.34 -21.87 13.15
C ALA A 64 1.60 -21.80 11.64
N ASP A 65 1.65 -22.95 10.97
CA ASP A 65 1.92 -23.00 9.53
C ASP A 65 0.71 -22.52 8.72
N GLY A 66 -0.50 -22.91 9.12
CA GLY A 66 -1.72 -22.54 8.42
C GLY A 66 -2.04 -21.06 8.55
N LEU A 67 -1.71 -20.43 9.69
CA LEU A 67 -1.78 -18.99 9.84
C LEU A 67 -0.75 -18.29 8.95
N TRP A 68 0.47 -18.82 8.86
CA TRP A 68 1.49 -18.28 7.97
C TRP A 68 1.10 -18.42 6.50
N ASP A 69 0.55 -19.56 6.08
CA ASP A 69 -0.01 -19.80 4.75
C ASP A 69 -1.12 -18.80 4.42
N SER A 70 -2.02 -18.55 5.38
CA SER A 70 -3.15 -17.64 5.21
C SER A 70 -2.70 -16.17 5.18
N LEU A 71 -1.67 -15.82 5.95
CA LEU A 71 -1.08 -14.49 5.96
C LEU A 71 -0.30 -14.22 4.66
N TRP A 72 0.45 -15.20 4.18
CA TRP A 72 1.10 -15.16 2.86
C TRP A 72 0.05 -14.90 1.76
N PHE A 73 -1.04 -15.66 1.76
CA PHE A 73 -2.15 -15.44 0.85
C PHE A 73 -2.75 -14.02 0.97
N ALA A 74 -2.95 -13.52 2.19
CA ALA A 74 -3.46 -12.17 2.44
C ALA A 74 -2.57 -11.09 1.82
N VAL A 75 -1.25 -11.19 2.03
CA VAL A 75 -0.25 -10.25 1.51
C VAL A 75 -0.17 -10.31 -0.01
N VAL A 76 -0.05 -11.50 -0.59
CA VAL A 76 0.02 -11.71 -2.05
C VAL A 76 -1.25 -11.20 -2.75
N THR A 77 -2.41 -11.33 -2.09
CA THR A 77 -3.69 -10.80 -2.61
C THR A 77 -3.79 -9.29 -2.46
N ALA A 78 -3.42 -8.73 -1.30
CA ALA A 78 -3.47 -7.28 -1.06
C ALA A 78 -2.49 -6.51 -1.95
N THR A 79 -1.34 -7.11 -2.25
CA THR A 79 -0.36 -6.57 -3.20
C THR A 79 -0.70 -6.86 -4.66
N THR A 80 -1.83 -7.53 -4.93
CA THR A 80 -2.32 -7.90 -6.27
C THR A 80 -1.37 -8.81 -7.07
N VAL A 81 -0.38 -9.43 -6.42
CA VAL A 81 0.57 -10.35 -7.07
C VAL A 81 -0.13 -11.65 -7.47
N GLY A 82 -0.92 -12.24 -6.56
CA GLY A 82 -1.83 -13.34 -6.87
C GLY A 82 -1.20 -14.64 -7.41
N TYR A 83 -0.15 -15.18 -6.77
CA TYR A 83 0.49 -16.43 -7.22
C TYR A 83 -0.47 -17.63 -7.33
N GLY A 84 -1.51 -17.68 -6.51
CA GLY A 84 -2.53 -18.75 -6.53
C GLY A 84 -2.09 -20.08 -5.91
N ASP A 85 -0.89 -20.13 -5.32
CA ASP A 85 -0.34 -21.26 -4.58
C ASP A 85 -1.15 -21.59 -3.31
N LYS A 86 -1.61 -20.54 -2.63
CA LYS A 86 -2.55 -20.60 -1.51
C LYS A 86 -3.81 -19.84 -1.91
N SER A 87 -4.97 -20.47 -1.79
CA SER A 87 -6.26 -19.82 -2.07
C SER A 87 -7.41 -20.58 -1.40
N PRO A 88 -8.50 -19.90 -0.98
CA PRO A 88 -9.63 -20.55 -0.35
C PRO A 88 -10.46 -21.33 -1.36
N GLU A 89 -10.84 -22.55 -0.97
CA GLU A 89 -11.68 -23.44 -1.75
C GLU A 89 -13.15 -23.38 -1.28
N THR A 90 -13.39 -23.05 -0.01
CA THR A 90 -14.74 -22.97 0.55
C THR A 90 -15.51 -21.75 0.05
N TYR A 91 -16.84 -21.87 -0.02
CA TYR A 91 -17.71 -20.77 -0.43
C TYR A 91 -17.58 -19.56 0.52
N ALA A 92 -17.51 -19.81 1.83
CA ALA A 92 -17.33 -18.78 2.84
C ALA A 92 -15.95 -18.11 2.74
N GLY A 93 -14.89 -18.88 2.51
CA GLY A 93 -13.53 -18.35 2.31
C GLY A 93 -13.45 -17.43 1.09
N LYS A 94 -14.09 -17.82 -0.02
CA LYS A 94 -14.17 -16.98 -1.23
C LYS A 94 -14.92 -15.68 -0.98
N LEU A 95 -16.05 -15.71 -0.27
CA LEU A 95 -16.81 -14.50 0.05
C LEU A 95 -15.99 -13.54 0.92
N LEU A 96 -15.25 -14.07 1.90
CA LEU A 96 -14.34 -13.28 2.72
C LEU A 96 -13.22 -12.65 1.89
N THR A 97 -12.65 -13.40 0.95
CA THR A 97 -11.61 -12.90 0.03
C THR A 97 -12.11 -11.77 -0.87
N ILE A 98 -13.35 -11.80 -1.34
CA ILE A 98 -13.92 -10.69 -2.11
C ILE A 98 -13.92 -9.39 -1.28
N GLY A 99 -14.33 -9.48 0.00
CA GLY A 99 -14.26 -8.35 0.92
C GLY A 99 -12.82 -7.85 1.13
N TRP A 100 -11.87 -8.77 1.28
CA TRP A 100 -10.45 -8.45 1.40
C TRP A 100 -9.89 -7.69 0.19
N MET A 101 -10.25 -8.12 -1.03
CA MET A 101 -9.83 -7.46 -2.27
C MET A 101 -10.36 -6.02 -2.37
N ILE A 102 -11.64 -5.81 -2.05
CA ILE A 102 -12.25 -4.47 -2.03
C ILE A 102 -11.55 -3.58 -1.01
N MET A 103 -11.33 -4.09 0.18
CA MET A 103 -10.64 -3.39 1.25
C MET A 103 -9.20 -3.02 0.85
N GLY A 104 -8.47 -3.94 0.21
CA GLY A 104 -7.11 -3.69 -0.31
C GLY A 104 -7.06 -2.52 -1.30
N MET A 105 -8.05 -2.39 -2.19
CA MET A 105 -8.14 -1.26 -3.13
C MET A 105 -8.27 0.10 -2.43
N PHE A 106 -9.02 0.16 -1.32
CA PHE A 106 -9.12 1.38 -0.53
C PHE A 106 -7.77 1.77 0.09
N PHE A 107 -6.99 0.82 0.60
CA PHE A 107 -5.66 1.11 1.14
C PHE A 107 -4.69 1.65 0.10
N VAL A 108 -4.64 1.03 -1.09
CA VAL A 108 -3.80 1.52 -2.19
C VAL A 108 -4.19 2.95 -2.57
N SER A 109 -5.50 3.24 -2.61
CA SER A 109 -5.99 4.59 -2.92
C SER A 109 -5.56 5.64 -1.88
N LEU A 110 -5.64 5.29 -0.58
CA LEU A 110 -5.18 6.16 0.51
C LEU A 110 -3.67 6.42 0.43
N PHE A 111 -2.89 5.38 0.10
CA PHE A 111 -1.45 5.51 -0.07
C PHE A 111 -1.10 6.48 -1.21
N VAL A 112 -1.75 6.34 -2.36
CA VAL A 112 -1.56 7.25 -3.51
C VAL A 112 -2.00 8.69 -3.17
N ALA A 113 -3.11 8.86 -2.47
CA ALA A 113 -3.60 10.17 -2.04
C ALA A 113 -2.61 10.86 -1.08
N SER A 114 -2.02 10.11 -0.16
CA SER A 114 -0.96 10.61 0.73
C SER A 114 0.23 11.13 -0.09
N ILE A 115 0.77 10.32 -1.01
CA ILE A 115 1.90 10.73 -1.89
C ILE A 115 1.57 11.99 -2.68
N THR A 116 0.37 12.04 -3.25
CA THR A 116 -0.10 13.20 -4.02
C THR A 116 -0.11 14.46 -3.17
N THR A 117 -0.60 14.37 -1.93
CA THR A 117 -0.66 15.50 -0.99
C THR A 117 0.74 15.99 -0.60
N ALA A 118 1.67 15.08 -0.31
CA ALA A 118 3.05 15.43 0.02
C ALA A 118 3.77 16.15 -1.14
N LEU A 119 3.52 15.70 -2.39
CA LEU A 119 4.06 16.33 -3.59
C LEU A 119 3.50 17.74 -3.80
N LEU A 120 2.18 17.93 -3.62
CA LEU A 120 1.53 19.23 -3.74
C LEU A 120 2.07 20.24 -2.71
N ASN A 121 2.14 19.83 -1.44
CA ASN A 121 2.67 20.67 -0.35
C ASN A 121 4.13 21.09 -0.61
N THR A 122 4.95 20.19 -1.17
CA THR A 122 6.34 20.50 -1.53
C THR A 122 6.40 21.52 -2.67
N ARG A 123 5.53 21.39 -3.69
CA ARG A 123 5.46 22.34 -4.80
C ARG A 123 5.05 23.74 -4.34
N GLU A 124 4.07 23.83 -3.44
CA GLU A 124 3.64 25.11 -2.86
C GLU A 124 4.77 25.80 -2.09
N LYS A 125 5.50 25.06 -1.24
CA LYS A 125 6.65 25.60 -0.49
C LYS A 125 7.73 26.19 -1.41
N ILE A 126 8.07 25.48 -2.49
CA ILE A 126 9.06 25.95 -3.48
C ILE A 126 8.55 27.21 -4.21
N ALA A 127 7.27 27.25 -4.58
CA ALA A 127 6.68 28.41 -5.24
C ALA A 127 6.72 29.65 -4.35
N LEU A 128 6.37 29.53 -3.07
CA LEU A 128 6.41 30.62 -2.10
C LEU A 128 7.83 31.18 -1.91
N GLN A 129 8.84 30.31 -1.72
CA GLN A 129 10.24 30.74 -1.59
C GLN A 129 10.73 31.50 -2.82
N SER A 130 10.30 31.11 -4.02
CA SER A 130 10.66 31.80 -5.26
C SER A 130 10.00 33.18 -5.41
N SER A 131 8.84 33.40 -4.76
CA SER A 131 8.11 34.68 -4.78
C SER A 131 8.65 35.69 -3.75
N THR A 132 9.15 35.22 -2.60
CA THR A 132 9.78 36.08 -1.57
C THR A 132 11.19 36.53 -1.91
N LEU A 133 11.85 35.86 -2.88
CA LEU A 133 13.20 36.21 -3.36
C LEU A 133 13.19 37.20 -4.54
N LYS A 134 12.01 37.64 -5.00
CA LYS A 134 11.83 38.67 -6.02
C LYS A 134 11.37 39.96 -5.38
#